data_AF-A0A2M7N7C8-F1
#
_entry.id   AF-A0A2M7N7C8-F1
#
_cell.length_a   1.000
_cell.length_b   1.000
_cell.length_c   1.000
_cell.angle_alpha   90.00
_cell.angle_beta   90.00
_cell.angle_gamma   90.00
#
_symmetry.space_group_name_H-M   'P 1'
#
loop_
_entity.id
_entity.type
_entity.pdbx_description
1 polymer ?
#
loop_
_entity_poly.entity_id
_entity_poly.type
_entity_poly.pdbx_seq_one_letter_code
_entity_poly.pdbx_strand_id
1 'polypeptide(L)'
;MSEKHTTDLSAKHFSRYGEFLVSFELSKYGWNVYNPMYDEYIDLVIHKHICTVCGKNWNLTPALVCKNCGKDFSKSQKNKIKTGVCQDCNKVQAGNKVKCESCGSSKVVRRPTCDVCKGEIEMIKHKCECNSTNYETKFRTIQVKSSRVEDGKNSYATDMKPKDLIEDGFHFYIWCLIDDNDKAHFLVLSVSDFKRVMGNSINGISFFKDQDRQHFSSKDFGKWAEFENNFSILE
;
A
#
# COMPACT_ATOMS: atom_id res chain seq x y z
N MET A 1 -5.04 30.23 -13.63
CA MET A 1 -5.12 28.79 -13.96
C MET A 1 -6.52 28.36 -13.60
N SER A 2 -7.29 27.77 -14.52
CA SER A 2 -8.57 27.17 -14.14
C SER A 2 -8.32 26.05 -13.12
N GLU A 3 -9.17 25.96 -12.09
CA GLU A 3 -9.20 24.77 -11.25
C GLU A 3 -9.48 23.56 -12.14
N LYS A 4 -8.66 22.52 -11.98
CA LYS A 4 -8.86 21.25 -12.71
C LYS A 4 -9.75 20.39 -11.84
N HIS A 5 -10.86 19.95 -12.41
CA HIS A 5 -11.80 19.08 -11.72
C HIS A 5 -11.57 17.64 -12.11
N THR A 6 -12.03 16.67 -11.30
CA THR A 6 -11.92 15.27 -11.73
C THR A 6 -12.70 15.05 -13.02
N THR A 7 -13.80 15.77 -13.27
CA THR A 7 -14.58 15.74 -14.52
C THR A 7 -13.74 15.88 -15.79
N ASP A 8 -12.59 16.56 -15.73
CA ASP A 8 -11.67 16.75 -16.86
C ASP A 8 -10.84 15.48 -17.20
N LEU A 9 -10.81 14.48 -16.31
CA LEU A 9 -10.09 13.24 -16.52
C LEU A 9 -10.88 12.29 -17.42
N SER A 10 -10.18 11.64 -18.35
CA SER A 10 -10.73 10.49 -19.09
C SER A 10 -11.08 9.35 -18.13
N ALA A 11 -12.00 8.48 -18.54
CA ALA A 11 -12.44 7.34 -17.71
C ALA A 11 -11.27 6.48 -17.18
N LYS A 12 -10.26 6.23 -18.02
CA LYS A 12 -9.06 5.48 -17.62
C LYS A 12 -8.23 6.21 -16.56
N HIS A 13 -8.01 7.51 -16.72
CA HIS A 13 -7.27 8.29 -15.73
C HIS A 13 -8.06 8.44 -14.44
N PHE A 14 -9.39 8.53 -14.52
CA PHE A 14 -10.25 8.58 -13.36
C PHE A 14 -10.22 7.29 -12.54
N SER A 15 -10.34 6.13 -13.19
CA SER A 15 -10.25 4.83 -12.49
C SER A 15 -8.96 4.74 -11.70
N ARG A 16 -7.83 5.06 -12.34
CA ARG A 16 -6.51 5.05 -11.71
C ARG A 16 -6.37 6.09 -10.60
N TYR A 17 -7.02 7.24 -10.74
CA TYR A 17 -7.05 8.26 -9.70
C TYR A 17 -7.76 7.75 -8.44
N GLY A 18 -8.89 7.07 -8.57
CA GLY A 18 -9.57 6.46 -7.42
C GLY A 18 -8.77 5.32 -6.78
N GLU A 19 -8.10 4.47 -7.56
CA GLU A 19 -7.14 3.48 -7.02
C GLU A 19 -6.03 4.14 -6.19
N PHE A 20 -5.51 5.28 -6.67
CA PHE A 20 -4.49 6.05 -5.96
C PHE A 20 -5.03 6.66 -4.64
N LEU A 21 -6.24 7.20 -4.65
CA LEU A 21 -6.89 7.71 -3.44
C LEU A 21 -7.13 6.61 -2.41
N VAL A 22 -7.63 5.44 -2.84
CA VAL A 22 -7.80 4.27 -1.97
C VAL A 22 -6.47 3.82 -1.39
N SER A 23 -5.41 3.78 -2.21
CA SER A 23 -4.06 3.44 -1.76
C SER A 23 -3.54 4.39 -0.68
N PHE A 24 -3.79 5.70 -0.85
CA PHE A 24 -3.42 6.70 0.14
C PHE A 24 -4.19 6.51 1.43
N GLU A 25 -5.51 6.29 1.35
CA GLU A 25 -6.35 6.08 2.53
C GLU A 25 -5.91 4.83 3.31
N LEU A 26 -5.73 3.69 2.64
CA LEU A 26 -5.23 2.44 3.22
C LEU A 26 -3.89 2.63 3.96
N SER A 27 -2.99 3.45 3.40
CA SER A 27 -1.69 3.72 4.02
C SER A 27 -1.81 4.45 5.37
N LYS A 28 -2.85 5.29 5.56
CA LYS A 28 -3.14 5.95 6.85
C LYS A 28 -3.53 4.95 7.93
N TYR A 29 -4.17 3.85 7.54
CA TYR A 29 -4.48 2.70 8.41
C TYR A 29 -3.28 1.74 8.58
N GLY A 30 -2.11 2.12 8.06
CA GLY A 30 -0.86 1.40 8.25
C GLY A 30 -0.69 0.17 7.36
N TRP A 31 -1.47 0.07 6.29
CA TRP A 31 -1.30 -0.96 5.28
C TRP A 31 -0.18 -0.61 4.30
N ASN A 32 0.66 -1.59 3.97
CA ASN A 32 1.53 -1.52 2.81
C ASN A 32 0.72 -1.89 1.57
N VAL A 33 0.72 -1.04 0.55
CA VAL A 33 -0.12 -1.17 -0.63
C VAL A 33 0.72 -1.47 -1.87
N TYR A 34 0.29 -2.45 -2.65
CA TYR A 34 0.95 -2.91 -3.86
C TYR A 34 -0.05 -3.05 -5.01
N ASN A 35 0.36 -2.67 -6.21
CA ASN A 35 -0.38 -2.99 -7.43
C ASN A 35 0.08 -4.37 -7.94
N PRO A 36 -0.84 -5.29 -8.23
CA PRO A 36 -0.47 -6.55 -8.87
C PRO A 36 0.05 -6.31 -10.30
N MET A 37 0.91 -7.20 -10.76
CA MET A 37 1.51 -7.12 -12.11
C MET A 37 0.50 -7.43 -13.21
N TYR A 38 -0.47 -8.29 -12.93
CA TYR A 38 -1.54 -8.68 -13.83
C TYR A 38 -2.89 -8.33 -13.21
N ASP A 39 -3.75 -7.70 -14.00
CA ASP A 39 -5.11 -7.37 -13.60
C ASP A 39 -6.01 -8.59 -13.84
N GLU A 40 -6.21 -9.35 -12.77
CA GLU A 40 -7.20 -10.42 -12.69
C GLU A 40 -8.27 -10.05 -11.66
N TYR A 41 -8.87 -8.85 -11.79
CA TYR A 41 -9.92 -8.33 -10.91
C TYR A 41 -9.46 -7.94 -9.50
N ILE A 42 -8.15 -8.01 -9.24
CA ILE A 42 -7.50 -7.49 -8.04
C ILE A 42 -6.77 -6.21 -8.45
N ASP A 43 -7.19 -5.08 -7.91
CA ASP A 43 -6.58 -3.78 -8.22
C ASP A 43 -5.43 -3.48 -7.24
N LEU A 44 -5.57 -3.92 -5.99
CA LEU A 44 -4.57 -3.74 -4.94
C LEU A 44 -4.38 -5.02 -4.13
N VAL A 45 -3.12 -5.29 -3.76
CA VAL A 45 -2.77 -6.25 -2.71
C VAL A 45 -2.22 -5.45 -1.55
N ILE A 46 -2.78 -5.67 -0.36
CA ILE A 46 -2.31 -4.99 0.84
C ILE A 46 -1.85 -5.99 1.89
N HIS A 47 -0.85 -5.59 2.66
CA HIS A 47 -0.46 -6.34 3.84
C HIS A 47 -0.05 -5.44 4.98
N LYS A 48 -0.08 -5.99 6.19
CA LYS A 48 0.56 -5.39 7.36
C LYS A 48 0.92 -6.45 8.37
N HIS A 49 1.84 -6.10 9.27
CA HIS A 49 2.25 -6.95 10.36
C HIS A 49 1.66 -6.45 11.66
N ILE A 50 1.10 -7.35 12.46
CA ILE A 50 0.48 -7.01 13.73
C ILE A 50 1.20 -7.77 14.83
N CYS A 51 1.55 -7.09 15.92
CA CYS A 51 2.07 -7.75 17.10
C CYS A 51 1.02 -8.66 17.73
N THR A 52 1.31 -9.93 17.90
CA THR A 52 0.37 -10.90 18.50
C THR A 52 0.14 -10.68 19.99
N VAL A 53 0.96 -9.84 20.64
CA VAL A 53 0.88 -9.54 22.07
C VAL A 53 0.07 -8.28 22.35
N CYS A 54 0.30 -7.20 21.60
CA CYS A 54 -0.35 -5.90 21.87
C CYS A 54 -1.30 -5.42 20.77
N GLY A 55 -1.45 -6.16 19.67
CA GLY A 55 -2.35 -5.83 18.56
C GLY A 55 -1.95 -4.61 17.72
N LYS A 56 -0.83 -3.94 18.05
CA LYS A 56 -0.35 -2.78 17.28
C LYS A 56 0.29 -3.20 15.97
N ASN A 57 0.16 -2.32 14.96
CA ASN A 57 0.90 -2.44 13.71
C ASN A 57 2.41 -2.45 13.98
N TRP A 58 3.13 -3.26 13.22
CA TRP A 58 4.56 -3.48 13.37
C TRP A 58 5.30 -3.22 12.07
N ASN A 59 6.17 -2.21 12.09
CA ASN A 59 7.10 -1.99 11.00
C ASN A 59 8.30 -2.95 11.10
N LEU A 60 8.33 -3.96 10.22
CA LEU A 60 9.43 -4.92 10.14
C LEU A 60 10.65 -4.40 9.34
N THR A 61 10.56 -3.21 8.73
CA THR A 61 11.65 -2.66 7.91
C THR A 61 12.90 -2.51 8.77
N PRO A 62 13.97 -3.29 8.54
CA PRO A 62 15.15 -3.22 9.39
C PRO A 62 15.86 -1.87 9.24
N ALA A 63 16.35 -1.32 10.35
CA ALA A 63 17.21 -0.15 10.32
C ALA A 63 18.66 -0.54 10.05
N LEU A 64 19.38 0.30 9.31
CA LEU A 64 20.83 0.14 9.09
C LEU A 64 21.54 1.16 9.95
N VAL A 65 22.27 0.71 10.96
CA VAL A 65 22.78 1.59 12.01
C VAL A 65 24.27 1.38 12.22
N CYS A 66 25.02 2.45 12.44
CA CYS A 66 26.43 2.32 12.79
C CYS A 66 26.60 1.88 14.25
N LYS A 67 27.29 0.75 14.47
CA LYS A 67 27.58 0.21 15.82
C LYS A 67 28.28 1.21 16.75
N ASN A 68 29.10 2.09 16.19
CA ASN A 68 29.96 2.98 16.97
C ASN A 68 29.32 4.34 17.28
N CYS A 69 28.60 4.93 16.33
CA CYS A 69 28.04 6.30 16.50
C CYS A 69 26.50 6.36 16.47
N GLY A 70 25.81 5.24 16.29
CA GLY A 70 24.35 5.18 16.28
C GLY A 70 23.67 5.84 15.07
N LYS A 71 24.45 6.32 14.09
CA LYS A 71 23.89 6.91 12.86
C LYS A 71 23.07 5.88 12.09
N ASP A 72 21.81 6.21 11.81
CA ASP A 72 20.92 5.48 10.90
C ASP A 72 21.19 5.86 9.44
N PHE A 73 21.04 4.89 8.54
CA PHE A 73 21.17 5.01 7.09
C PHE A 73 19.82 4.72 6.45
N SER A 74 19.05 5.78 6.21
CA SER A 74 17.79 5.69 5.48
C SER A 74 17.99 5.23 4.02
N LYS A 75 16.90 4.91 3.33
CA LYS A 75 16.92 4.46 1.92
C LYS A 75 17.73 5.40 1.01
N SER A 76 17.60 6.71 1.19
CA SER A 76 18.32 7.72 0.40
C SER A 76 19.80 7.91 0.82
N GLN A 77 20.19 7.40 1.99
CA GLN A 77 21.55 7.51 2.52
C GLN A 77 22.38 6.24 2.32
N LYS A 78 21.80 5.17 1.75
CA LYS A 78 22.54 3.92 1.44
C LYS A 78 23.75 4.14 0.55
N ASN A 79 23.74 5.15 -0.32
CA ASN A 79 24.89 5.54 -1.15
C ASN A 79 26.08 6.11 -0.34
N LYS A 80 25.86 6.57 0.89
CA LYS A 80 26.90 7.07 1.79
C LYS A 80 27.66 5.94 2.48
N ILE A 81 27.08 4.74 2.53
CA ILE A 81 27.73 3.55 3.06
C ILE A 81 28.93 3.21 2.19
N LYS A 82 30.12 3.19 2.79
CA LYS A 82 31.36 2.80 2.10
C LYS A 82 31.62 1.31 2.31
N THR A 83 32.20 0.65 1.31
CA THR A 83 32.27 -0.81 1.25
C THR A 83 33.68 -1.38 1.36
N GLY A 84 34.72 -0.54 1.37
CA GLY A 84 36.10 -1.01 1.46
C GLY A 84 37.03 -0.06 2.22
N VAL A 85 37.88 -0.61 3.09
CA VAL A 85 38.98 0.12 3.75
C VAL A 85 40.30 -0.56 3.38
N CYS A 86 41.25 0.20 2.84
CA CYS A 86 42.60 -0.30 2.57
C CYS A 86 43.39 -0.42 3.87
N GLN A 87 43.98 -1.58 4.16
CA GLN A 87 44.77 -1.80 5.38
C GLN A 87 46.12 -1.08 5.37
N ASP A 88 46.68 -0.82 4.19
CA ASP A 88 48.01 -0.19 4.09
C ASP A 88 47.94 1.34 4.19
N CYS A 89 46.91 1.98 3.63
CA CYS A 89 46.78 3.45 3.62
C CYS A 89 45.56 4.01 4.37
N ASN A 90 44.74 3.15 4.98
CA ASN A 90 43.52 3.52 5.71
C ASN A 90 42.49 4.36 4.95
N LYS A 91 42.64 4.50 3.63
CA LYS A 91 41.67 5.19 2.80
C LYS A 91 40.46 4.29 2.54
N VAL A 92 39.31 4.94 2.61
CA VAL A 92 38.00 4.33 2.43
C VAL A 92 37.58 4.51 0.97
N GLN A 93 37.09 3.46 0.34
CA GLN A 93 36.63 3.48 -1.04
C GLN A 93 35.21 2.93 -1.19
N ALA A 94 34.50 3.42 -2.21
CA ALA A 94 33.16 2.98 -2.54
C ALA A 94 33.19 1.88 -3.61
N GLY A 95 32.22 0.96 -3.55
CA GLY A 95 32.04 -0.10 -4.52
C GLY A 95 32.91 -1.34 -4.30
N ASN A 96 33.03 -2.14 -5.35
CA ASN A 96 33.60 -3.49 -5.30
C ASN A 96 34.99 -3.61 -5.94
N LYS A 97 35.77 -2.52 -5.98
CA LYS A 97 37.11 -2.52 -6.57
C LYS A 97 38.06 -3.43 -5.78
N VAL A 98 38.85 -4.23 -6.50
CA VAL A 98 39.76 -5.23 -5.92
C VAL A 98 41.02 -4.60 -5.31
N LYS A 99 41.49 -3.49 -5.90
CA LYS A 99 42.66 -2.74 -5.44
C LYS A 99 42.24 -1.41 -4.81
N CYS A 100 43.08 -0.88 -3.93
CA CYS A 100 42.93 0.46 -3.38
C CYS A 100 43.16 1.51 -4.47
N GLU A 101 42.21 2.43 -4.66
CA GLU A 101 42.35 3.51 -5.65
C GLU A 101 43.50 4.47 -5.37
N SER A 102 43.92 4.59 -4.11
CA SER A 102 44.95 5.56 -3.72
C SER A 102 46.37 5.00 -3.68
N CYS A 103 46.55 3.72 -3.36
CA CYS A 103 47.89 3.12 -3.23
C CYS A 103 48.06 1.83 -4.05
N GLY A 104 47.04 1.36 -4.77
CA GLY A 104 47.10 0.14 -5.58
C GLY A 104 47.13 -1.19 -4.80
N SER A 105 47.16 -1.15 -3.46
CA SER A 105 47.20 -2.35 -2.62
C SER A 105 45.97 -3.25 -2.82
N SER A 106 46.17 -4.56 -2.80
CA SER A 106 45.11 -5.58 -2.80
C SER A 106 44.53 -5.86 -1.41
N LYS A 107 45.14 -5.34 -0.33
CA LYS A 107 44.70 -5.54 1.05
C LYS A 107 43.53 -4.60 1.41
N VAL A 108 42.37 -4.82 0.79
CA VAL A 108 41.14 -4.07 1.03
C VAL A 108 40.17 -4.94 1.82
N VAL A 109 39.86 -4.54 3.06
CA VAL A 109 38.81 -5.21 3.86
C VAL A 109 37.46 -4.71 3.40
N ARG A 110 36.58 -5.63 3.01
CA ARG A 110 35.23 -5.31 2.54
C ARG A 110 34.22 -5.46 3.66
N ARG A 111 33.75 -4.32 4.16
CA ARG A 111 32.60 -4.26 5.08
C ARG A 111 31.88 -2.93 4.94
N PRO A 112 30.55 -2.90 5.16
CA PRO A 112 29.81 -1.65 5.28
C PRO A 112 30.38 -0.80 6.40
N THR A 113 30.78 0.43 6.08
CA THR A 113 31.37 1.38 7.04
C THR A 113 30.63 2.70 7.01
N CYS A 114 30.49 3.27 8.21
CA CYS A 114 29.90 4.58 8.42
C CYS A 114 30.77 5.67 7.78
N ASP A 115 30.14 6.60 7.07
CA ASP A 115 30.79 7.77 6.47
C ASP A 115 31.32 8.79 7.49
N VAL A 116 30.82 8.76 8.73
CA VAL A 116 31.23 9.69 9.81
C VAL A 116 32.40 9.12 10.61
N CYS A 117 32.23 7.94 11.21
CA CYS A 117 33.19 7.39 12.17
C CYS A 117 33.93 6.15 11.65
N LYS A 118 33.66 5.70 10.42
CA LYS A 118 34.24 4.49 9.81
C LYS A 118 33.93 3.18 10.56
N GLY A 119 33.06 3.24 11.57
CA GLY A 119 32.57 2.10 12.31
C GLY A 119 31.74 1.16 11.44
N GLU A 120 31.64 -0.09 11.85
CA GLU A 120 30.83 -1.11 11.17
C GLU A 120 29.34 -0.74 11.21
N ILE A 121 28.63 -1.01 10.12
CA ILE A 121 27.18 -0.88 10.04
C ILE A 121 26.54 -2.24 10.26
N GLU A 122 25.52 -2.28 11.09
CA GLU A 122 24.70 -3.47 11.32
C GLU A 122 23.25 -3.24 10.93
N MET A 123 22.52 -4.34 10.81
CA MET A 123 21.09 -4.34 10.60
C MET A 123 20.41 -4.62 11.94
N ILE A 124 19.65 -3.64 12.44
CA ILE A 124 18.88 -3.81 13.66
C ILE A 124 17.46 -4.20 13.28
N LYS A 125 17.02 -5.36 13.75
CA LYS A 125 15.62 -5.78 13.65
C LYS A 125 14.82 -5.02 14.70
N HIS A 126 13.76 -4.34 14.28
CA HIS A 126 12.88 -3.65 15.22
C HIS A 126 12.07 -4.67 16.02
N LYS A 127 12.03 -4.45 17.34
CA LYS A 127 11.03 -5.05 18.21
C LYS A 127 9.79 -4.18 18.21
N CYS A 128 8.65 -4.77 18.55
CA CYS A 128 7.46 -3.99 18.84
C CYS A 128 7.71 -3.06 20.04
N GLU A 129 6.91 -2.00 20.19
CA GLU A 129 6.96 -1.12 21.37
C GLU A 129 6.79 -1.88 22.69
N CYS A 130 6.04 -2.99 22.69
CA CYS A 130 5.91 -3.90 23.84
C CYS A 130 7.10 -4.87 24.00
N ASN A 131 8.20 -4.66 23.28
CA ASN A 131 9.42 -5.48 23.26
C ASN A 131 9.23 -6.92 22.74
N SER A 132 8.04 -7.26 22.20
CA SER A 132 7.77 -8.54 21.54
C SER A 132 8.63 -8.70 20.28
N THR A 133 8.86 -9.96 19.89
CA THR A 133 9.41 -10.40 18.58
C THR A 133 8.40 -11.17 17.72
N ASN A 134 7.17 -11.36 18.21
CA ASN A 134 6.14 -12.19 17.58
C ASN A 134 5.07 -11.35 16.88
N TYR A 135 4.92 -11.56 15.57
CA TYR A 135 3.91 -10.89 14.75
C TYR A 135 3.16 -11.89 13.87
N GLU A 136 1.95 -11.51 13.49
CA GLU A 136 1.21 -12.13 12.39
C GLU A 136 1.21 -11.18 11.19
N THR A 137 1.04 -11.74 9.98
CA THR A 137 0.90 -10.94 8.77
C THR A 137 -0.51 -11.11 8.23
N LYS A 138 -1.22 -10.00 8.05
CA LYS A 138 -2.52 -9.98 7.37
C LYS A 138 -2.30 -9.61 5.92
N PHE A 139 -2.92 -10.36 5.02
CA PHE A 139 -2.98 -10.08 3.60
C PHE A 139 -4.43 -9.88 3.19
N ARG A 140 -4.67 -8.89 2.32
CA ARG A 140 -5.99 -8.66 1.70
C ARG A 140 -5.80 -8.38 0.22
N THR A 141 -6.74 -8.84 -0.57
CA THR A 141 -6.88 -8.44 -1.97
C THR A 141 -8.03 -7.44 -2.05
N ILE A 142 -7.90 -6.41 -2.87
CA ILE A 142 -8.90 -5.36 -2.99
C ILE A 142 -9.23 -5.15 -4.46
N GLN A 143 -10.53 -5.12 -4.75
CA GLN A 143 -11.06 -4.57 -5.98
C GLN A 143 -11.56 -3.16 -5.72
N VAL A 144 -11.09 -2.21 -6.53
CA VAL A 144 -11.46 -0.80 -6.46
C VAL A 144 -12.42 -0.48 -7.60
N LYS A 145 -13.52 0.22 -7.29
CA LYS A 145 -14.35 0.87 -8.30
C LYS A 145 -14.46 2.35 -8.02
N SER A 146 -14.34 3.16 -9.06
CA SER A 146 -14.42 4.61 -8.94
C SER A 146 -15.68 5.11 -9.61
N SER A 147 -16.43 5.98 -8.95
CA SER A 147 -17.64 6.58 -9.50
C SER A 147 -17.68 8.07 -9.20
N ARG A 148 -18.34 8.83 -10.07
CA ARG A 148 -18.71 10.23 -9.85
C ARG A 148 -20.20 10.34 -9.76
N VAL A 149 -20.67 11.44 -9.19
CA VAL A 149 -22.07 11.83 -9.35
C VAL A 149 -22.36 11.93 -10.86
N GLU A 150 -23.38 11.21 -11.31
CA GLU A 150 -23.76 11.20 -12.73
C GLU A 150 -24.37 12.57 -13.11
N ASP A 151 -23.95 13.14 -14.25
CA ASP A 151 -24.46 14.44 -14.70
C ASP A 151 -26.00 14.48 -14.75
N GLY A 152 -26.59 15.48 -14.08
CA GLY A 152 -28.04 15.66 -14.00
C GLY A 152 -28.77 14.63 -13.13
N LYS A 153 -28.05 13.75 -12.43
CA LYS A 153 -28.60 12.76 -11.50
C LYS A 153 -27.91 12.88 -10.14
N ASN A 154 -28.68 12.88 -9.06
CA ASN A 154 -28.14 12.83 -7.70
C ASN A 154 -27.78 11.39 -7.30
N SER A 155 -27.00 10.70 -8.13
CA SER A 155 -26.67 9.28 -7.94
C SER A 155 -25.27 8.93 -8.38
N TYR A 156 -24.67 7.97 -7.68
CA TYR A 156 -23.52 7.21 -8.14
C TYR A 156 -23.97 5.98 -8.93
N ALA A 157 -23.05 5.47 -9.74
CA ALA A 157 -23.23 4.20 -10.43
C ALA A 157 -21.93 3.39 -10.40
N THR A 158 -22.01 2.14 -9.96
CA THR A 158 -20.85 1.24 -9.83
C THR A 158 -21.10 -0.08 -10.53
N ASP A 159 -20.20 -0.45 -11.44
CA ASP A 159 -20.25 -1.71 -12.17
C ASP A 159 -19.41 -2.77 -11.45
N MET A 160 -20.02 -3.92 -11.15
CA MET A 160 -19.34 -5.01 -10.46
C MET A 160 -19.35 -6.30 -11.27
N LYS A 161 -18.19 -6.97 -11.27
CA LYS A 161 -18.05 -8.35 -11.75
C LYS A 161 -17.09 -9.11 -10.83
N PRO A 162 -17.54 -9.47 -9.63
CA PRO A 162 -16.72 -10.16 -8.66
C PRO A 162 -16.78 -11.66 -8.98
N LYS A 163 -15.92 -12.12 -9.90
CA LYS A 163 -15.83 -13.54 -10.30
C LYS A 163 -15.36 -14.42 -9.13
N ASP A 164 -14.24 -15.13 -9.29
CA ASP A 164 -13.77 -16.14 -8.35
C ASP A 164 -13.46 -15.57 -6.95
N LEU A 165 -13.28 -14.24 -6.84
CA LEU A 165 -13.01 -13.51 -5.61
C LEU A 165 -14.22 -13.41 -4.65
N ILE A 166 -15.43 -13.75 -5.12
CA ILE A 166 -16.63 -13.70 -4.28
C ILE A 166 -16.70 -14.82 -3.24
N GLU A 167 -15.82 -15.80 -3.30
CA GLU A 167 -15.68 -16.84 -2.28
C GLU A 167 -14.46 -16.63 -1.37
N ASP A 168 -13.62 -15.63 -1.65
CA ASP A 168 -12.42 -15.36 -0.88
C ASP A 168 -12.71 -14.42 0.31
N GLY A 169 -12.67 -14.96 1.53
CA GLY A 169 -12.85 -14.18 2.77
C GLY A 169 -11.76 -13.14 3.04
N PHE A 170 -10.64 -13.16 2.31
CA PHE A 170 -9.59 -12.14 2.38
C PHE A 170 -9.70 -11.09 1.26
N HIS A 171 -10.72 -11.19 0.41
CA HIS A 171 -11.02 -10.20 -0.61
C HIS A 171 -12.01 -9.13 -0.10
N PHE A 172 -11.79 -7.89 -0.54
CA PHE A 172 -12.59 -6.73 -0.15
C PHE A 172 -12.89 -5.85 -1.36
N TYR A 173 -14.02 -5.16 -1.30
CA TYR A 173 -14.41 -4.17 -2.30
C TYR A 173 -14.29 -2.79 -1.71
N ILE A 174 -13.65 -1.87 -2.43
CA ILE A 174 -13.61 -0.45 -2.05
C ILE A 174 -14.15 0.39 -3.20
N TRP A 175 -15.25 1.07 -2.96
CA TRP A 175 -15.80 2.03 -3.91
C TRP A 175 -15.34 3.43 -3.56
N CYS A 176 -14.59 4.07 -4.45
CA CYS A 176 -14.17 5.46 -4.34
C CYS A 176 -15.19 6.35 -5.08
N LEU A 177 -15.99 7.08 -4.31
CA LEU A 177 -17.09 7.90 -4.79
C LEU A 177 -16.69 9.37 -4.68
N ILE A 178 -16.58 10.06 -5.82
CA ILE A 178 -16.19 11.46 -5.87
C ILE A 178 -17.43 12.33 -6.03
N ASP A 179 -17.67 13.21 -5.06
CA ASP A 179 -18.79 14.16 -5.09
C ASP A 179 -18.52 15.37 -6.00
N ASP A 180 -19.54 16.22 -6.15
CA ASP A 180 -19.48 17.42 -7.02
C ASP A 180 -18.42 18.45 -6.58
N ASN A 181 -17.86 18.32 -5.36
CA ASN A 181 -16.79 19.16 -4.84
C ASN A 181 -15.42 18.47 -4.93
N ASP A 182 -15.29 17.42 -5.74
CA ASP A 182 -14.11 16.56 -5.84
C ASP A 182 -13.67 15.92 -4.51
N LYS A 183 -14.59 15.81 -3.54
CA LYS A 183 -14.31 15.12 -2.27
C LYS A 183 -14.59 13.63 -2.44
N ALA A 184 -13.63 12.82 -2.00
CA ALA A 184 -13.73 11.38 -2.02
C ALA A 184 -14.45 10.84 -0.77
N HIS A 185 -15.36 9.90 -1.01
CA HIS A 185 -16.03 9.06 -0.02
C HIS A 185 -15.73 7.60 -0.36
N PHE A 186 -15.53 6.76 0.64
CA PHE A 186 -15.16 5.36 0.43
C PHE A 186 -16.24 4.44 0.97
N LEU A 187 -16.73 3.48 0.19
CA LEU A 187 -17.53 2.38 0.72
C LEU A 187 -16.64 1.14 0.78
N VAL A 188 -16.43 0.59 1.98
CA VAL A 188 -15.52 -0.54 2.22
C VAL A 188 -16.34 -1.74 2.62
N LEU A 189 -16.28 -2.82 1.84
CA LEU A 189 -17.12 -4.00 2.02
C LEU A 189 -16.30 -5.28 2.06
N SER A 190 -16.65 -6.16 2.98
CA SER A 190 -16.23 -7.56 2.91
C SER A 190 -17.02 -8.30 1.83
N VAL A 191 -16.53 -9.46 1.40
CA VAL A 191 -17.29 -10.37 0.53
C VAL A 191 -18.65 -10.75 1.13
N SER A 192 -18.71 -10.99 2.45
CA SER A 192 -19.97 -11.30 3.15
C SER A 192 -20.96 -10.15 3.11
N ASP A 193 -20.50 -8.92 3.31
CA ASP A 193 -21.35 -7.72 3.21
C ASP A 193 -21.87 -7.52 1.80
N PHE A 194 -20.99 -7.67 0.82
CA PHE A 194 -21.37 -7.58 -0.59
C PHE A 194 -22.46 -8.61 -0.93
N LYS A 195 -22.28 -9.88 -0.55
CA LYS A 195 -23.28 -10.94 -0.73
C LYS A 195 -24.61 -10.59 -0.05
N ARG A 196 -24.57 -10.11 1.20
CA ARG A 196 -25.76 -9.74 1.97
C ARG A 196 -26.57 -8.63 1.29
N VAL A 197 -25.90 -7.57 0.83
CA VAL A 197 -26.56 -6.38 0.27
C VAL A 197 -27.00 -6.57 -1.18
N MET A 198 -26.28 -7.40 -1.93
CA MET A 198 -26.68 -7.81 -3.28
C MET A 198 -27.86 -8.78 -3.26
N GLY A 199 -27.97 -9.62 -2.23
CA GLY A 199 -29.08 -10.57 -2.07
C GLY A 199 -29.27 -11.43 -3.32
N ASN A 200 -30.50 -11.51 -3.83
CA ASN A 200 -30.81 -12.33 -5.01
C ASN A 200 -30.21 -11.81 -6.32
N SER A 201 -29.78 -10.55 -6.39
CA SER A 201 -29.18 -9.99 -7.62
C SER A 201 -27.88 -10.70 -8.02
N ILE A 202 -27.17 -11.27 -7.04
CA ILE A 202 -25.97 -12.09 -7.27
C ILE A 202 -26.25 -13.31 -8.16
N ASN A 203 -27.49 -13.80 -8.16
CA ASN A 203 -27.92 -14.95 -8.95
C ASN A 203 -28.51 -14.53 -10.32
N GLY A 204 -28.53 -13.24 -10.61
CA GLY A 204 -29.10 -12.69 -11.84
C GLY A 204 -28.21 -12.90 -13.06
N ILE A 205 -28.83 -12.99 -14.24
CA ILE A 205 -28.11 -13.12 -15.52
C ILE A 205 -27.12 -11.97 -15.73
N SER A 206 -27.48 -10.74 -15.38
CA SER A 206 -26.61 -9.57 -15.50
C SER A 206 -25.32 -9.69 -14.68
N PHE A 207 -25.40 -10.33 -13.51
CA PHE A 207 -24.24 -10.59 -12.67
C PHE A 207 -23.30 -11.65 -13.28
N PHE A 208 -23.87 -12.72 -13.84
CA PHE A 208 -23.09 -13.81 -14.44
C PHE A 208 -22.54 -13.48 -15.83
N LYS A 209 -23.36 -12.89 -16.70
CA LYS A 209 -23.02 -12.63 -18.11
C LYS A 209 -22.40 -11.26 -18.31
N ASP A 210 -22.96 -10.22 -17.69
CA ASP A 210 -22.60 -8.83 -17.95
C ASP A 210 -21.82 -8.23 -16.77
N GLN A 211 -22.02 -6.93 -16.52
CA GLN A 211 -21.61 -6.21 -15.32
C GLN A 211 -22.90 -5.80 -14.61
N ASP A 212 -23.04 -6.14 -13.34
CA ASP A 212 -24.19 -5.72 -12.57
C ASP A 212 -23.97 -4.28 -12.10
N ARG A 213 -24.75 -3.35 -12.66
CA ARG A 213 -24.63 -1.91 -12.40
C ARG A 213 -25.58 -1.51 -11.28
N GLN A 214 -25.00 -1.06 -10.17
CA GLN A 214 -25.74 -0.57 -9.02
C GLN A 214 -25.82 0.95 -9.06
N HIS A 215 -27.03 1.50 -9.06
CA HIS A 215 -27.27 2.93 -8.87
C HIS A 215 -27.75 3.20 -7.45
N PHE A 216 -27.22 4.24 -6.83
CA PHE A 216 -27.63 4.66 -5.50
C PHE A 216 -27.42 6.16 -5.29
N SER A 217 -28.16 6.71 -4.33
CA SER A 217 -28.17 8.14 -4.02
C SER A 217 -26.78 8.67 -3.70
N SER A 218 -26.43 9.83 -4.25
CA SER A 218 -25.17 10.51 -3.94
C SER A 218 -25.19 11.27 -2.60
N LYS A 219 -26.37 11.38 -1.97
CA LYS A 219 -26.56 12.15 -0.74
C LYS A 219 -26.47 11.31 0.53
N ASP A 220 -27.05 10.11 0.49
CA ASP A 220 -27.19 9.24 1.67
C ASP A 220 -26.70 7.81 1.41
N PHE A 221 -26.22 7.49 0.20
CA PHE A 221 -25.76 6.17 -0.21
C PHE A 221 -26.80 5.03 -0.11
N GLY A 222 -28.03 5.32 0.33
CA GLY A 222 -29.09 4.35 0.58
C GLY A 222 -28.63 3.18 1.46
N LYS A 223 -28.89 1.94 1.00
CA LYS A 223 -28.50 0.71 1.69
C LYS A 223 -26.99 0.54 1.87
N TRP A 224 -26.17 1.33 1.18
CA TRP A 224 -24.72 1.24 1.24
C TRP A 224 -24.07 2.17 2.28
N ALA A 225 -24.85 3.05 2.92
CA ALA A 225 -24.38 4.01 3.90
C ALA A 225 -23.62 3.38 5.08
N GLU A 226 -24.00 2.17 5.47
CA GLU A 226 -23.36 1.44 6.58
C GLU A 226 -21.88 1.08 6.32
N PHE A 227 -21.42 1.15 5.07
CA PHE A 227 -20.05 0.85 4.67
C PHE A 227 -19.17 2.08 4.51
N GLU A 228 -19.72 3.28 4.73
CA GLU A 228 -19.02 4.53 4.52
C GLU A 228 -17.81 4.65 5.44
N ASN A 229 -16.63 4.84 4.84
CA ASN A 229 -15.31 4.99 5.45
C ASN A 229 -14.96 3.88 6.46
N ASN A 230 -15.55 2.69 6.33
CA ASN A 230 -15.38 1.59 7.28
C ASN A 230 -14.12 0.75 7.01
N PHE A 231 -12.95 1.39 6.95
CA PHE A 231 -11.67 0.71 6.72
C PHE A 231 -11.28 -0.27 7.83
N SER A 232 -11.89 -0.17 9.01
CA SER A 232 -11.67 -1.10 10.13
C SER A 232 -12.06 -2.54 9.83
N ILE A 233 -12.92 -2.81 8.84
CA ILE A 233 -13.28 -4.21 8.49
C ILE A 233 -12.12 -4.99 7.88
N LEU A 234 -11.08 -4.30 7.42
CA LEU A 234 -9.89 -4.93 6.83
C LEU A 234 -9.02 -5.61 7.90
N GLU A 235 -9.28 -5.34 9.19
CA GLU A 235 -8.52 -5.80 10.37
C GLU A 235 -8.73 -7.28 10.69
#